data_AF-A0A1S3QLF5-F1
#
_entry.id   AF-A0A1S3QLF5-F1
#
_cell.length_a   1.000
_cell.length_b   1.000
_cell.length_c   1.000
_cell.angle_alpha   90.00
_cell.angle_beta   90.00
_cell.angle_gamma   90.00
#
_symmetry.space_group_name_H-M   'P 1'
#
loop_
_entity.id
_entity.type
_entity.pdbx_description
1 polymer ?
#
loop_
_entity_poly.entity_id
_entity_poly.type
_entity_poly.pdbx_seq_one_letter_code
_entity_poly.pdbx_strand_id
1 'polypeptide(L)'
;MIGLMREYQEHDDVPICIHCSAGCGRTGAICAIDYTWNLLKAGKIPEDFNVFRLIQEMRTQRHSAVQTKEQYELVHRAISQLFEKQLQLLESPTNSEIHGGMVRTTPTLPHTTLHYTTPTLHYPYTTL
;
A
#
# COMPACT_ATOMS: atom_id res chain seq x y z
N MET A 1 1.85 -19.84 -6.57
CA MET A 1 3.26 -19.71 -6.15
C MET A 1 3.44 -18.56 -5.17
N ILE A 2 3.30 -17.29 -5.57
CA ILE A 2 3.51 -16.13 -4.68
C ILE A 2 2.59 -16.18 -3.45
N GLY A 3 1.30 -16.46 -3.63
CA GLY A 3 0.35 -16.58 -2.51
C GLY A 3 0.79 -17.62 -1.48
N LEU A 4 1.06 -18.85 -1.93
CA LEU A 4 1.57 -19.92 -1.07
C LEU A 4 2.89 -19.52 -0.38
N MET A 5 3.82 -18.89 -1.08
CA MET A 5 5.08 -18.39 -0.46
C MET A 5 4.79 -17.39 0.66
N ARG A 6 3.83 -16.47 0.47
CA ARG A 6 3.41 -15.50 1.50
C ARG A 6 2.61 -16.10 2.65
N GLU A 7 2.08 -17.31 2.52
CA GLU A 7 1.54 -18.07 3.66
C GLU A 7 2.65 -18.54 4.62
N TYR A 8 3.87 -18.81 4.10
CA TYR A 8 5.03 -19.17 4.93
C TYR A 8 5.74 -17.96 5.52
N GLN A 9 5.77 -16.83 4.81
CA GLN A 9 6.32 -15.57 5.31
C GLN A 9 5.45 -14.38 4.87
N GLU A 10 4.53 -13.97 5.73
CA GLU A 10 3.62 -12.86 5.45
C GLU A 10 4.30 -11.49 5.56
N HIS A 11 5.24 -11.33 6.49
CA HIS A 11 5.91 -10.05 6.78
C HIS A 11 7.22 -9.86 5.99
N ASP A 12 7.68 -8.61 5.93
CA ASP A 12 8.93 -8.22 5.24
C ASP A 12 10.10 -7.97 6.22
N ASP A 13 9.99 -8.42 7.48
CA ASP A 13 11.03 -8.26 8.52
C ASP A 13 12.38 -8.90 8.15
N VAL A 14 12.35 -9.95 7.31
CA VAL A 14 13.53 -10.61 6.79
C VAL A 14 13.45 -10.74 5.25
N PRO A 15 14.56 -10.59 4.51
CA PRO A 15 14.52 -10.67 3.05
C PRO A 15 14.18 -12.07 2.54
N ILE A 16 13.34 -12.15 1.51
CA ILE A 16 13.10 -13.39 0.75
C ILE A 16 14.10 -13.46 -0.41
N CYS A 17 14.84 -14.58 -0.50
CA CYS A 17 15.76 -14.81 -1.61
C CYS A 17 15.00 -15.23 -2.88
N ILE A 18 15.05 -14.40 -3.92
CA ILE A 18 14.47 -14.70 -5.24
C ILE A 18 15.61 -14.69 -6.26
N HIS A 19 15.86 -15.81 -6.91
CA HIS A 19 16.88 -15.90 -7.94
C HIS A 19 16.38 -16.66 -9.17
N CYS A 20 17.08 -16.45 -10.29
CA CYS A 20 17.00 -17.32 -11.45
C CYS A 20 18.44 -17.69 -11.85
N SER A 21 18.80 -17.58 -13.13
CA SER A 21 20.21 -17.73 -13.54
C SER A 21 20.94 -16.39 -13.39
N ALA A 22 20.58 -15.36 -14.16
CA ALA A 22 21.18 -14.03 -14.06
C ALA A 22 20.66 -13.19 -12.87
N GLY A 23 19.54 -13.59 -12.25
CA GLY A 23 18.92 -12.82 -11.17
C GLY A 23 18.32 -11.48 -11.63
N CYS A 24 17.76 -11.42 -12.86
CA CYS A 24 17.25 -10.19 -13.45
C CYS A 24 15.83 -10.33 -14.02
N GLY A 25 15.62 -11.14 -15.06
CA GLY A 25 14.34 -11.22 -15.79
C GLY A 25 13.18 -11.80 -14.97
N ARG A 26 13.19 -13.12 -14.77
CA ARG A 26 12.18 -13.82 -13.95
C ARG A 26 12.18 -13.34 -12.49
N THR A 27 13.36 -13.07 -11.95
CA THR A 27 13.53 -12.50 -10.61
C THR A 27 12.76 -11.19 -10.47
N GLY A 28 13.03 -10.22 -11.35
CA GLY A 28 12.33 -8.94 -11.34
C GLY A 28 10.82 -9.08 -11.56
N ALA A 29 10.37 -10.02 -12.39
CA ALA A 29 8.95 -10.24 -12.60
C ALA A 29 8.23 -10.71 -11.32
N ILE A 30 8.82 -11.68 -10.61
CA ILE A 30 8.27 -12.17 -9.33
C ILE A 30 8.27 -11.04 -8.29
N CYS A 31 9.38 -10.32 -8.15
CA CYS A 31 9.49 -9.20 -7.21
C CYS A 31 8.45 -8.11 -7.48
N ALA A 32 8.21 -7.74 -8.75
CA ALA A 32 7.24 -6.70 -9.10
C ALA A 32 5.80 -7.10 -8.75
N ILE A 33 5.43 -8.35 -9.03
CA ILE A 33 4.09 -8.88 -8.75
C ILE A 33 3.88 -9.00 -7.24
N ASP A 34 4.84 -9.55 -6.52
CA ASP A 34 4.79 -9.71 -5.06
C ASP A 34 4.72 -8.35 -4.35
N TYR A 35 5.56 -7.39 -4.74
CA TYR A 35 5.52 -6.02 -4.21
C TYR A 35 4.14 -5.38 -4.42
N THR A 36 3.59 -5.48 -5.62
CA THR A 36 2.27 -4.91 -5.94
C THR A 36 1.16 -5.61 -5.15
N TRP A 37 1.25 -6.93 -4.97
CA TRP A 37 0.30 -7.67 -4.14
C TRP A 37 0.36 -7.21 -2.68
N ASN A 38 1.54 -7.00 -2.11
CA ASN A 38 1.67 -6.47 -0.74
C ASN A 38 1.06 -5.08 -0.59
N LEU A 39 1.28 -4.18 -1.57
CA LEU A 39 0.60 -2.88 -1.58
C LEU A 39 -0.92 -3.02 -1.64
N LEU A 40 -1.43 -3.94 -2.46
CA LEU A 40 -2.86 -4.21 -2.59
C LEU A 40 -3.46 -4.74 -1.28
N LYS A 41 -2.84 -5.74 -0.65
CA LYS A 41 -3.26 -6.28 0.66
C LYS A 41 -3.28 -5.21 1.74
N ALA A 42 -2.31 -4.30 1.72
CA ALA A 42 -2.21 -3.22 2.69
C ALA A 42 -3.14 -2.02 2.41
N GLY A 43 -3.87 -2.03 1.28
CA GLY A 43 -4.68 -0.88 0.85
C GLY A 43 -3.84 0.36 0.52
N LYS A 44 -2.59 0.17 0.05
CA LYS A 44 -1.59 1.21 -0.20
C LYS A 44 -1.24 1.38 -1.67
N ILE A 45 -2.11 0.95 -2.58
CA ILE A 45 -1.94 1.23 -4.01
C ILE A 45 -2.13 2.74 -4.21
N PRO A 46 -1.12 3.47 -4.73
CA PRO A 46 -1.24 4.89 -4.99
C PRO A 46 -2.21 5.16 -6.15
N GLU A 47 -2.88 6.31 -6.15
CA GLU A 47 -3.84 6.70 -7.20
C GLU A 47 -3.19 6.74 -8.60
N ASP A 48 -1.91 7.11 -8.68
CA ASP A 48 -1.14 7.18 -9.92
C ASP A 48 -0.30 5.91 -10.17
N PHE A 49 -0.69 4.77 -9.59
CA PHE A 49 0.02 3.50 -9.73
C PHE A 49 0.31 3.18 -11.20
N ASN A 50 1.59 2.96 -11.50
CA ASN A 50 2.06 2.77 -12.85
C ASN A 50 3.17 1.71 -12.90
N VAL A 51 2.88 0.58 -13.56
CA VAL A 51 3.82 -0.55 -13.69
C VAL A 51 5.11 -0.14 -14.42
N PHE A 52 5.06 0.79 -15.38
CA PHE A 52 6.28 1.29 -16.02
C PHE A 52 7.20 1.96 -15.01
N ARG A 53 6.67 2.85 -14.17
CA ARG A 53 7.44 3.53 -13.11
C ARG A 53 7.96 2.53 -12.08
N LEU A 54 7.14 1.56 -11.68
CA LEU A 54 7.55 0.48 -10.78
C LEU A 54 8.77 -0.27 -11.34
N ILE A 55 8.72 -0.74 -12.59
CA ILE A 55 9.83 -1.48 -13.19
C ILE A 55 11.05 -0.58 -13.43
N GLN A 56 10.85 0.68 -13.78
CA GLN A 56 11.93 1.66 -13.88
C GLN A 56 12.66 1.83 -12.55
N GLU A 57 11.93 1.96 -11.44
CA GLU A 57 12.49 2.03 -10.10
C GLU A 57 13.22 0.74 -9.70
N MET A 58 12.64 -0.43 -9.97
CA MET A 58 13.33 -1.70 -9.70
C MET A 58 14.66 -1.82 -10.46
N ARG A 59 14.76 -1.23 -11.66
CA ARG A 59 16.00 -1.20 -12.45
C ARG A 59 17.08 -0.28 -11.89
N THR A 60 16.74 0.68 -11.01
CA THR A 60 17.73 1.47 -10.28
C THR A 60 18.41 0.64 -9.17
N GLN A 61 17.67 -0.33 -8.61
CA GLN A 61 18.14 -1.18 -7.50
C GLN A 61 18.80 -2.47 -8.00
N ARG A 62 18.31 -3.05 -9.10
CA ARG A 62 18.89 -4.25 -9.74
C ARG A 62 18.90 -4.10 -11.26
N HIS A 63 20.10 -4.14 -11.83
CA HIS A 63 20.30 -4.01 -13.27
C HIS A 63 19.37 -4.97 -14.05
N SER A 64 18.74 -4.43 -15.09
CA SER A 64 17.89 -5.19 -16.03
C SER A 64 16.78 -6.02 -15.37
N ALA A 65 16.25 -5.60 -14.21
CA ALA A 65 15.04 -6.19 -13.66
C ALA A 65 13.91 -6.20 -14.72
N VAL A 66 13.28 -7.36 -14.93
CA VAL A 66 12.33 -7.65 -16.03
C VAL A 66 12.98 -7.39 -17.40
N GLN A 67 13.52 -8.43 -18.03
CA GLN A 67 14.43 -8.29 -19.16
C GLN A 67 13.75 -8.21 -20.52
N THR A 68 12.67 -8.96 -20.72
CA THR A 68 12.02 -9.09 -22.03
C THR A 68 10.63 -8.44 -22.04
N LYS A 69 10.15 -8.15 -23.25
CA LYS A 69 8.80 -7.61 -23.46
C LYS A 69 7.73 -8.55 -22.89
N GLU A 70 7.90 -9.85 -23.10
CA GLU A 70 6.95 -10.89 -22.67
C GLU A 70 6.89 -10.97 -21.14
N GLN A 71 8.03 -10.79 -20.46
CA GLN A 71 8.05 -10.72 -18.99
C GLN A 71 7.36 -9.45 -18.49
N TYR A 72 7.54 -8.32 -19.16
CA TYR A 72 6.86 -7.07 -18.83
C TYR A 72 5.34 -7.19 -19.05
N GLU A 73 4.90 -7.77 -20.17
CA GLU A 73 3.49 -8.09 -20.41
C GLU A 73 2.92 -9.04 -19.35
N LEU A 74 3.69 -10.05 -18.93
CA LEU A 74 3.29 -10.98 -17.88
C LEU A 74 3.08 -10.25 -16.55
N VAL A 75 3.97 -9.31 -16.19
CA VAL A 75 3.80 -8.49 -14.96
C VAL A 75 2.50 -7.69 -15.04
N HIS A 76 2.24 -7.01 -16.15
CA HIS A 76 0.99 -6.27 -16.36
C HIS A 76 -0.24 -7.18 -16.21
N ARG A 77 -0.28 -8.30 -16.94
CA ARG A 77 -1.42 -9.24 -16.89
C ARG A 77 -1.65 -9.80 -15.49
N ALA A 78 -0.57 -10.14 -14.77
CA ALA A 78 -0.67 -10.65 -13.41
C ALA A 78 -1.21 -9.60 -12.45
N ILE A 79 -0.74 -8.36 -12.53
CA ILE A 79 -1.22 -7.25 -11.70
C ILE A 79 -2.68 -6.92 -12.00
N SER A 80 -3.09 -6.88 -13.28
CA SER A 80 -4.49 -6.69 -13.65
C SER A 80 -5.39 -7.76 -13.01
N GLN A 81 -4.98 -9.03 -13.07
CA GLN A 81 -5.73 -10.12 -12.42
C GLN A 81 -5.78 -10.00 -10.89
N LEU A 82 -4.74 -9.47 -10.25
CA LEU A 82 -4.78 -9.19 -8.80
C LEU A 82 -5.83 -8.12 -8.48
N PHE A 83 -5.89 -7.04 -9.27
CA PHE A 83 -6.88 -5.98 -9.09
C PHE A 83 -8.30 -6.46 -9.37
N GLU A 84 -8.51 -7.23 -10.45
CA GLU A 84 -9.81 -7.83 -10.77
C GLU A 84 -10.34 -8.69 -9.61
N LYS A 85 -9.47 -9.55 -9.03
CA LYS A 85 -9.83 -10.35 -7.86
C LYS A 85 -10.17 -9.49 -6.65
N GLN A 86 -9.41 -8.43 -6.40
CA GLN A 86 -9.69 -7.53 -5.28
C GLN A 86 -11.04 -6.81 -5.45
N LEU A 87 -11.36 -6.36 -6.66
CA LEU A 87 -12.66 -5.74 -6.96
C LEU A 87 -13.81 -6.71 -6.72
N GLN A 88 -13.70 -7.97 -7.17
CA GLN A 88 -14.72 -8.99 -6.92
C GLN A 88 -14.96 -9.24 -5.42
N LEU A 89 -13.90 -9.20 -4.60
CA LEU A 89 -14.03 -9.33 -3.14
C LEU A 89 -14.77 -8.13 -2.54
N LEU A 90 -14.51 -6.92 -3.03
CA LEU A 90 -15.17 -5.69 -2.57
C LEU A 90 -16.65 -5.63 -2.98
N GLU A 91 -17.00 -6.18 -4.15
CA GLU A 91 -18.37 -6.23 -4.68
C GLU A 91 -19.23 -7.34 -4.03
N SER A 92 -18.62 -8.25 -3.26
CA SER A 92 -19.34 -9.36 -2.64
C SER A 92 -20.32 -8.85 -1.54
N PRO A 93 -21.57 -9.38 -1.49
CA PRO A 93 -22.65 -8.87 -0.64
C PRO A 93 -22.42 -9.03 0.87
N THR A 94 -21.29 -9.58 1.31
CA THR A 94 -20.93 -9.72 2.72
C THR A 94 -20.50 -8.40 3.37
N ASN A 95 -20.31 -7.33 2.59
CA ASN A 95 -19.90 -6.00 3.11
C ASN A 95 -21.07 -5.02 3.36
N SER A 96 -22.32 -5.44 3.14
CA SER A 96 -23.52 -4.58 3.18
C SER A 96 -24.33 -4.57 4.48
N GLU A 97 -23.83 -5.13 5.59
CA GLU A 97 -24.60 -5.22 6.84
C GLU A 97 -23.99 -4.49 8.05
N ILE A 98 -23.50 -3.25 7.93
CA ILE A 98 -23.42 -2.32 9.10
C ILE A 98 -23.63 -0.86 8.69
N HIS A 99 -24.87 -0.45 8.38
CA HIS A 99 -25.32 0.90 8.73
C HIS A 99 -26.85 1.00 8.86
N GLY A 100 -27.43 0.16 9.71
CA GLY A 100 -28.82 0.26 10.14
C GLY A 100 -28.96 0.94 11.50
N GLY A 101 -29.00 2.27 11.53
CA GLY A 101 -29.69 3.10 12.53
C GLY A 101 -29.13 3.17 13.97
N MET A 102 -28.98 4.40 14.51
CA MET A 102 -29.84 4.95 15.58
C MET A 102 -29.16 6.14 16.32
N VAL A 103 -29.84 7.30 16.24
CA VAL A 103 -29.93 8.42 17.20
C VAL A 103 -28.72 9.35 17.41
N ARG A 104 -28.89 10.59 16.93
CA ARG A 104 -28.20 11.78 17.43
C ARG A 104 -28.72 12.10 18.84
N THR A 105 -27.96 11.78 19.88
CA THR A 105 -28.06 12.48 21.17
C THR A 105 -27.13 13.69 21.15
N THR A 106 -27.70 14.88 21.11
CA THR A 106 -27.00 16.15 21.35
C THR A 106 -26.55 16.20 22.82
N PRO A 107 -25.27 16.46 23.15
CA PRO A 107 -24.90 16.83 24.51
C PRO A 107 -25.22 18.31 24.72
N THR A 108 -26.17 18.60 25.61
CA THR A 108 -26.43 19.97 26.09
C THR A 108 -25.28 20.41 27.00
N LEU A 109 -24.47 21.37 26.53
CA LEU A 109 -23.48 22.08 27.33
C LEU A 109 -24.18 23.20 28.13
N PRO A 110 -23.90 23.35 29.44
CA PRO A 110 -24.43 24.45 30.23
C PRO A 110 -23.72 25.77 29.90
N HIS A 111 -24.54 26.81 29.79
CA HIS A 111 -24.18 28.23 29.71
C HIS A 111 -23.13 28.61 30.77
N THR A 112 -22.07 29.35 30.40
CA THR A 112 -21.54 30.54 31.14
C THR A 112 -20.35 31.20 30.40
N THR A 113 -20.62 32.43 29.96
CA THR A 113 -19.81 33.66 29.88
C THR A 113 -18.34 33.64 29.40
N LEU A 114 -18.13 34.31 28.25
CA LEU A 114 -16.84 34.73 27.70
C LEU A 114 -16.10 35.70 28.65
N HIS A 115 -14.87 35.35 29.03
CA HIS A 115 -13.89 36.31 29.55
C HIS A 115 -12.61 36.21 28.72
N TYR A 116 -12.41 37.22 27.87
CA TYR A 116 -11.21 37.41 27.06
C TYR A 116 -10.10 37.94 27.98
N THR A 117 -9.02 37.17 28.15
CA THR A 117 -7.76 37.70 28.72
C THR A 117 -6.57 37.07 27.98
N THR A 118 -5.85 37.88 27.22
CA THR A 118 -4.50 37.58 26.72
C THR A 118 -3.50 37.74 27.87
N PRO A 119 -2.45 36.90 27.97
CA PRO A 119 -1.12 37.50 27.89
C PRO A 119 0.02 36.63 27.28
N THR A 120 0.83 37.32 26.48
CA THR A 120 2.31 37.31 26.37
C THR A 120 3.06 36.05 25.92
N LEU A 121 3.66 36.16 24.72
CA LEU A 121 4.78 35.36 24.21
C LEU A 121 6.03 35.51 25.09
N HIS A 122 6.59 34.40 25.55
CA HIS A 122 7.92 34.34 26.16
C HIS A 122 8.85 33.50 25.26
N TYR A 123 9.87 34.14 24.69
CA TYR A 123 10.97 33.48 23.97
C TYR A 123 12.12 33.21 24.94
N PRO A 124 12.58 31.96 25.12
CA PRO A 124 13.88 31.72 25.71
C PRO A 124 14.96 31.62 24.63
N TYR A 125 15.91 32.55 24.67
CA TYR A 125 17.26 32.31 24.19
C TYR A 125 17.94 31.34 25.17
N THR A 126 18.56 30.27 24.66
CA THR A 126 19.53 29.48 25.42
C THR A 126 20.83 29.41 24.64
N THR A 127 21.87 29.89 25.31
CA THR A 127 23.28 29.87 24.98
C THR A 127 23.83 28.45 24.94
N LEU A 128 24.61 28.13 23.91
CA LEU A 128 25.93 27.48 23.98
C LEU A 128 26.77 27.96 22.79
#